data_AF-A0A851S9Y0-F1
#
_entry.id   AF-A0A851S9Y0-F1
#
_cell.length_a   1.000
_cell.length_b   1.000
_cell.length_c   1.000
_cell.angle_alpha   90.00
_cell.angle_beta   90.00
_cell.angle_gamma   90.00
#
_symmetry.space_group_name_H-M   'P 1'
#
loop_
_entity.id
_entity.type
_entity.pdbx_description
1 polymer ?
#
loop_
_entity_poly.entity_id
_entity_poly.type
_entity_poly.pdbx_seq_one_letter_code
_entity_poly.pdbx_strand_id
1 'polypeptide(L)'
;IPDSGHKYYLQFSTEDYRTGEDAGNCLATVLYPKKKSPPVVTIKCSHTKDQKEIQEEDNRLYQRIRHQSKPITANNIPDSYGNIEPALEPVWALAVAGSSSIMWEKSTETLGYFLAQVK
;
A
#
# COMPACT_ATOMS: atom_id res chain seq x y z
N ILE A 1 2.23 -19.48 -18.66
CA ILE A 1 1.19 -20.53 -18.81
C ILE A 1 0.62 -20.36 -20.21
N PRO A 2 0.67 -21.40 -21.07
CA PRO A 2 0.07 -21.34 -22.39
C PRO A 2 -1.34 -20.76 -22.30
N ASP A 3 -1.62 -19.75 -23.12
CA ASP A 3 -2.89 -19.02 -23.22
C ASP A 3 -3.37 -18.20 -22.01
N SER A 4 -2.74 -18.30 -20.84
CA SER A 4 -3.13 -17.52 -19.64
C SER A 4 -2.24 -16.32 -19.36
N GLY A 5 -1.00 -16.27 -19.87
CA GLY A 5 -0.03 -15.19 -19.64
C GLY A 5 1.19 -15.63 -18.81
N HIS A 6 1.92 -14.67 -18.23
CA HIS A 6 3.15 -14.92 -17.48
C HIS A 6 2.90 -14.93 -15.97
N LYS A 7 3.32 -16.01 -15.32
CA LYS A 7 3.14 -16.21 -13.88
C LYS A 7 4.50 -16.17 -13.18
N TYR A 8 4.57 -15.33 -12.16
CA TYR A 8 5.74 -15.13 -11.31
C TYR A 8 5.49 -15.70 -9.93
N TYR A 9 6.53 -16.25 -9.32
CA TYR A 9 6.55 -16.77 -7.96
C TYR A 9 7.58 -15.97 -7.19
N LEU A 10 7.13 -15.33 -6.11
CA LEU A 10 7.92 -14.36 -5.37
C LEU A 10 7.99 -14.77 -3.90
N GLN A 11 9.17 -14.60 -3.32
CA GLN A 11 9.41 -14.65 -1.89
C GLN A 11 10.19 -13.39 -1.52
N PHE A 12 9.67 -12.62 -0.57
CA PHE A 12 10.25 -11.33 -0.18
C PHE A 12 9.93 -10.98 1.27
N SER A 13 10.78 -10.17 1.89
CA SER A 13 10.50 -9.51 3.17
C SER A 13 9.79 -8.17 2.94
N THR A 14 9.09 -7.71 3.96
CA THR A 14 8.38 -6.43 3.98
C THR A 14 8.84 -5.63 5.18
N GLU A 15 8.84 -4.31 5.05
CA GLU A 15 9.19 -3.39 6.13
C GLU A 15 7.97 -2.53 6.48
N ASP A 16 7.86 -2.14 7.75
CA ASP A 16 6.87 -1.20 8.22
C ASP A 16 7.10 0.14 7.53
N TYR A 17 6.06 0.64 6.88
CA TYR A 17 6.16 1.84 6.07
C TYR A 17 6.67 3.07 6.84
N ARG A 18 6.39 3.14 8.14
CA ARG A 18 6.75 4.30 8.98
C ARG A 18 8.08 4.10 9.69
N THR A 19 8.33 2.92 10.23
CA THR A 19 9.53 2.68 11.06
C THR A 19 10.69 2.06 10.28
N GLY A 20 10.43 1.46 9.12
CA GLY A 20 11.41 0.68 8.36
C GLY A 20 11.80 -0.63 9.05
N GLU A 21 11.10 -1.01 10.13
CA GLU A 21 11.35 -2.25 10.84
C GLU A 21 10.77 -3.45 10.08
N ASP A 22 11.30 -4.64 10.33
CA ASP A 22 10.79 -5.86 9.71
C ASP A 22 9.30 -6.07 10.01
N ALA A 23 8.47 -6.02 8.96
CA ALA A 23 7.04 -6.30 9.00
C ALA A 23 6.72 -7.77 8.66
N GLY A 24 7.74 -8.55 8.33
CA GLY A 24 7.67 -9.98 8.10
C GLY A 24 7.86 -10.38 6.65
N ASN A 25 7.48 -11.61 6.32
CA ASN A 25 7.81 -12.24 5.03
C ASN A 25 6.55 -12.67 4.29
N CYS A 26 6.61 -12.60 2.96
CA CYS A 26 5.51 -12.96 2.09
C CYS A 26 5.93 -13.94 1.00
N LEU A 27 5.00 -14.84 0.68
CA LEU A 27 5.02 -15.69 -0.51
C LEU A 27 3.87 -15.25 -1.41
N ALA A 28 4.18 -14.91 -2.66
CA ALA A 28 3.19 -14.42 -3.61
C ALA A 28 3.30 -15.11 -4.97
N THR A 29 2.16 -15.17 -5.66
CA THR A 29 2.12 -15.43 -7.09
C THR A 29 1.42 -14.29 -7.80
N VAL A 30 2.00 -13.83 -8.91
CA VAL A 30 1.44 -12.78 -9.77
C VAL A 30 1.31 -13.33 -11.18
N LEU A 31 0.09 -13.36 -11.71
CA LEU A 31 -0.17 -13.70 -13.12
C LEU A 31 -0.53 -12.41 -13.86
N TYR A 32 0.29 -12.04 -14.85
CA TYR A 32 -0.04 -11.02 -15.83
C TYR A 32 -0.76 -11.68 -17.00
N PRO A 33 -2.06 -11.42 -17.21
CA PRO A 33 -2.83 -12.08 -18.24
C PRO A 33 -2.47 -11.58 -19.64
N LYS A 34 -2.56 -12.46 -20.64
CA LYS A 34 -2.33 -12.07 -22.05
C LYS A 34 -3.38 -11.09 -22.57
N LYS A 35 -4.61 -11.16 -22.04
CA LYS A 35 -5.69 -10.21 -22.32
C LYS A 35 -5.52 -8.98 -21.43
N LYS A 36 -6.00 -7.82 -21.88
CA LYS A 36 -6.00 -6.59 -21.08
C LYS A 36 -6.95 -6.75 -19.89
N SER A 37 -6.40 -7.17 -18.76
CA SER A 37 -7.07 -7.29 -17.46
C SER A 37 -6.05 -7.09 -16.33
N PRO A 38 -6.48 -6.68 -15.13
CA PRO A 38 -5.60 -6.58 -13.97
C PRO A 38 -4.81 -7.87 -13.68
N PRO A 39 -3.61 -7.78 -13.08
CA PRO A 39 -2.87 -8.94 -12.63
C PRO A 39 -3.65 -9.77 -11.60
N VAL A 40 -3.58 -11.09 -11.67
CA VAL A 40 -4.16 -11.97 -10.64
C VAL A 40 -3.10 -12.23 -9.58
N VAL A 41 -3.38 -11.83 -8.34
CA VAL A 41 -2.44 -11.93 -7.22
C VAL A 41 -2.97 -12.90 -6.17
N THR A 42 -2.09 -13.74 -5.65
CA THR A 42 -2.32 -14.51 -4.44
C THR A 42 -1.13 -14.32 -3.54
N ILE A 43 -1.36 -13.94 -2.28
CA ILE A 43 -0.29 -13.64 -1.34
C ILE A 43 -0.60 -14.26 0.02
N LYS A 44 0.43 -14.74 0.69
CA LYS A 44 0.40 -15.18 2.09
C LYS A 44 1.56 -14.51 2.79
N CYS A 45 1.29 -13.77 3.85
CA CYS A 45 2.30 -13.11 4.65
C CYS A 45 2.27 -13.62 6.09
N SER A 46 3.44 -13.70 6.71
CA SER A 46 3.60 -13.81 8.15
C SER A 46 3.96 -12.43 8.68
N HIS A 47 3.12 -11.87 9.55
CA HIS A 47 3.34 -10.56 10.15
C HIS A 47 4.16 -10.68 11.44
N THR A 48 5.01 -9.71 11.71
CA THR A 48 5.75 -9.60 12.98
C THR A 48 4.91 -8.99 14.10
N LYS A 49 4.01 -8.05 13.75
CA LYS A 49 3.06 -7.42 14.69
C LYS A 49 1.87 -8.32 14.98
N ASP A 50 1.37 -8.24 16.22
CA ASP A 50 0.15 -8.94 16.63
C ASP A 50 -1.10 -8.29 15.99
N GLN A 51 -2.08 -9.11 15.62
CA GLN A 51 -3.30 -8.63 14.96
C GLN A 51 -4.11 -7.67 15.87
N LYS A 52 -4.08 -7.85 17.19
CA LYS A 52 -4.77 -6.95 18.12
C LYS A 52 -4.09 -5.59 18.17
N GLU A 53 -2.76 -5.55 18.13
CA GLU A 53 -2.01 -4.30 18.10
C GLU A 53 -2.35 -3.48 16.86
N ILE A 54 -2.36 -4.11 15.68
CA ILE A 54 -2.79 -3.48 14.42
C ILE A 54 -4.21 -2.93 14.54
N GLN A 55 -5.14 -3.73 15.08
CA GLN A 55 -6.53 -3.31 15.23
C GLN A 55 -6.70 -2.14 16.20
N GLU A 56 -5.91 -2.08 17.27
CA GLU A 56 -5.89 -0.98 18.21
C GLU A 56 -5.34 0.31 17.59
N GLU A 57 -4.24 0.23 16.82
CA GLU A 57 -3.67 1.36 16.09
C GLU A 57 -4.67 1.93 15.07
N ASP A 58 -5.29 1.06 14.27
CA ASP A 58 -6.30 1.44 13.29
C ASP A 58 -7.52 2.09 13.95
N ASN A 59 -7.99 1.55 15.07
CA ASN A 59 -9.12 2.15 15.80
C ASN A 59 -8.74 3.52 16.37
N ARG A 60 -7.53 3.70 16.90
CA ARG A 60 -7.07 5.03 17.36
C ARG A 60 -7.08 6.05 16.22
N LEU A 61 -6.62 5.65 15.03
CA LEU A 61 -6.68 6.51 13.84
C LEU A 61 -8.13 6.83 13.46
N TYR A 62 -9.00 5.83 13.39
CA TYR A 62 -10.41 6.00 13.08
C TYR A 62 -11.09 6.95 14.05
N GLN A 63 -10.91 6.76 15.36
CA GLN A 63 -11.47 7.64 16.38
C GLN A 63 -10.94 9.07 16.22
N ARG A 64 -9.63 9.24 15.99
CA ARG A 64 -9.04 10.57 15.78
C ARG A 64 -9.69 11.30 14.61
N ILE A 65 -9.90 10.63 13.48
CA ILE A 65 -10.55 11.22 12.29
C ILE A 65 -12.03 11.53 12.60
N ARG A 66 -12.75 10.62 13.26
CA ARG A 66 -14.17 10.79 13.60
C ARG A 66 -14.46 11.96 14.53
N HIS A 67 -13.53 12.28 15.44
CA HIS A 67 -13.68 13.38 16.39
C HIS A 67 -13.24 14.74 15.83
N GLN A 68 -12.75 14.81 14.59
CA GLN A 68 -12.39 16.10 14.00
C GLN A 68 -13.64 16.94 13.72
N SER A 69 -13.60 18.20 14.17
CA SER A 69 -14.68 19.17 13.95
C SER A 69 -14.66 19.82 12.57
N LYS A 70 -13.56 19.68 11.84
CA LYS A 70 -13.37 20.22 10.49
C LYS A 70 -12.84 19.13 9.56
N PRO A 71 -13.24 19.13 8.28
CA PRO A 71 -12.65 18.23 7.28
C PRO A 71 -11.13 18.43 7.17
N ILE A 72 -10.41 17.33 6.98
CA ILE A 72 -8.98 17.37 6.64
C ILE A 72 -8.85 17.99 5.24
N THR A 73 -8.12 19.10 5.14
CA THR A 73 -7.79 19.75 3.87
C THR A 73 -6.29 19.93 3.81
N ALA A 74 -5.65 19.33 2.81
CA ALA A 74 -4.21 19.42 2.59
C ALA A 74 -3.91 19.14 1.11
N ASN A 75 -2.75 19.60 0.66
CA ASN A 75 -2.29 19.51 -0.72
C ASN A 75 -0.76 19.33 -0.75
N ASN A 76 -0.24 18.82 -1.87
CA ASN A 76 1.19 18.56 -2.08
C ASN A 76 1.82 17.75 -0.93
N ILE A 77 1.35 16.52 -0.72
CA ILE A 77 1.89 15.59 0.30
C ILE A 77 2.58 14.41 -0.39
N PRO A 78 3.89 14.17 -0.22
CA PRO A 78 4.88 15.05 0.43
C PRO A 78 5.07 16.37 -0.32
N ASP A 79 5.66 17.38 0.31
CA ASP A 79 5.99 18.65 -0.34
C ASP A 79 7.10 18.50 -1.41
N SER A 80 7.52 19.60 -2.05
CA SER A 80 8.57 19.57 -3.08
C SER A 80 9.94 19.11 -2.60
N TYR A 81 10.16 19.03 -1.29
CA TYR A 81 11.40 18.60 -0.65
C TYR A 81 11.27 17.18 -0.05
N GLY A 82 10.11 16.54 -0.19
CA GLY A 82 9.85 15.21 0.37
C GLY A 82 9.35 15.23 1.81
N ASN A 83 9.05 16.40 2.40
CA ASN A 83 8.58 16.48 3.78
C ASN A 83 7.08 16.19 3.88
N ILE A 84 6.69 15.58 4.99
CA ILE A 84 5.29 15.34 5.36
C ILE A 84 5.10 15.91 6.75
N GLU A 85 4.09 16.75 6.94
CA GLU A 85 3.73 17.21 8.27
C GLU A 85 3.29 16.00 9.12
N PRO A 86 3.77 15.84 10.37
CA PRO A 86 3.42 14.68 11.21
C PRO A 86 1.91 14.46 11.38
N ALA A 87 1.12 15.53 11.34
CA ALA A 87 -0.34 15.45 11.39
C ALA A 87 -0.98 14.79 10.15
N LEU A 88 -0.28 14.81 9.02
CA LEU A 88 -0.70 14.27 7.72
C LEU A 88 -0.10 12.90 7.40
N GLU A 89 0.81 12.37 8.22
CA GLU A 89 1.35 11.02 8.03
C GLU A 89 0.27 9.94 7.87
N PRO A 90 -0.82 9.92 8.68
CA PRO A 90 -1.87 8.92 8.49
C PRO A 90 -2.65 9.10 7.19
N VAL A 91 -2.80 10.35 6.73
CA VAL A 91 -3.46 10.66 5.44
C VAL A 91 -2.60 10.16 4.29
N TRP A 92 -1.29 10.35 4.38
CA TRP A 92 -0.33 9.84 3.42
C TRP A 92 -0.31 8.30 3.39
N ALA A 93 -0.30 7.63 4.55
CA ALA A 93 -0.38 6.18 4.63
C ALA A 93 -1.68 5.64 3.99
N LEU A 94 -2.83 6.30 4.23
CA LEU A 94 -4.09 5.98 3.55
C LEU A 94 -4.02 6.21 2.04
N ALA A 95 -3.35 7.27 1.58
CA ALA A 95 -3.14 7.52 0.16
C ALA A 95 -2.25 6.46 -0.49
N VAL A 96 -1.18 6.01 0.17
CA VAL A 96 -0.33 4.90 -0.28
C VAL A 96 -1.16 3.61 -0.39
N ALA A 97 -1.95 3.27 0.64
CA ALA A 97 -2.81 2.10 0.62
C ALA A 97 -3.87 2.18 -0.51
N GLY A 98 -4.59 3.29 -0.62
CA GLY A 98 -5.63 3.48 -1.63
C GLY A 98 -5.08 3.51 -3.05
N SER A 99 -3.97 4.22 -3.28
CA SER A 99 -3.32 4.26 -4.59
C SER A 99 -2.75 2.91 -5.00
N SER A 100 -2.31 2.07 -4.06
CA SER A 100 -1.79 0.73 -4.38
C SER A 100 -2.82 -0.14 -5.11
N SER A 101 -4.12 0.01 -4.81
CA SER A 101 -5.19 -0.67 -5.55
C SER A 101 -5.27 -0.21 -7.00
N ILE A 102 -5.15 1.10 -7.25
CA ILE A 102 -5.13 1.66 -8.60
C ILE A 102 -3.87 1.18 -9.34
N MET A 103 -2.71 1.20 -8.67
CA MET A 103 -1.45 0.74 -9.22
C MET A 103 -1.55 -0.73 -9.64
N TRP A 104 -2.09 -1.60 -8.78
CA TRP A 104 -2.35 -3.00 -9.11
C TRP A 104 -3.24 -3.14 -10.35
N GLU A 105 -4.38 -2.46 -10.40
CA GLU A 105 -5.32 -2.55 -11.53
C GLU A 105 -4.71 -2.14 -12.87
N LYS A 106 -3.77 -1.19 -12.85
CA LYS A 106 -3.12 -0.64 -14.05
C LYS A 106 -1.77 -1.29 -14.37
N SER A 107 -1.25 -2.15 -13.51
CA SER A 107 0.08 -2.74 -13.67
C SER A 107 0.18 -3.69 -14.85
N THR A 108 1.33 -3.65 -15.53
CA THR A 108 1.71 -4.57 -16.60
C THR A 108 3.15 -5.02 -16.37
N GLU A 109 3.61 -6.04 -17.09
CA GLU A 109 4.98 -6.54 -16.93
C GLU A 109 6.07 -5.49 -17.21
N THR A 110 5.76 -4.45 -17.97
CA THR A 110 6.72 -3.40 -18.38
C THR A 110 6.50 -2.07 -17.67
N LEU A 111 5.56 -1.98 -16.72
CA LEU A 111 5.22 -0.73 -16.03
C LEU A 111 5.22 -0.93 -14.51
N GLY A 112 5.99 -0.08 -13.82
CA GLY A 112 5.92 0.11 -12.38
C GLY A 112 5.30 1.47 -12.06
N TYR A 113 4.42 1.49 -11.06
CA TYR A 113 3.82 2.72 -10.55
C TYR A 113 4.28 2.98 -9.13
N PHE A 114 4.39 4.27 -8.79
CA PHE A 114 4.67 4.74 -7.45
C PHE A 114 3.78 5.95 -7.16
N LEU A 115 3.28 6.06 -5.93
CA LEU A 115 2.61 7.28 -5.50
C LEU A 115 3.68 8.36 -5.29
N ALA A 116 3.69 9.37 -6.16
CA ALA A 116 4.63 10.47 -6.04
C ALA A 116 4.16 11.52 -5.03
N GLN A 117 2.88 11.92 -5.11
CA GLN A 117 2.34 13.02 -4.32
C GLN A 117 0.81 13.00 -4.35
N VAL A 118 0.18 13.34 -3.22
CA VAL A 118 -1.21 13.78 -3.14
C VAL A 118 -1.26 15.26 -3.50
N LYS A 119 -1.93 15.57 -4.61
CA LYS A 119 -2.02 16.94 -5.14
C LYS A 119 -3.10 17.75 -4.43
#